data_AF-A0A535L9R7-F1
#
_entry.id   AF-A0A535L9R7-F1
#
_cell.length_a   1.000
_cell.length_b   1.000
_cell.length_c   1.000
_cell.angle_alpha   90.00
_cell.angle_beta   90.00
_cell.angle_gamma   90.00
#
_symmetry.space_group_name_H-M   'P 1'
#
loop_
_entity.id
_entity.type
_entity.pdbx_description
1 polymer ?
#
loop_
_entity_poly.entity_id
_entity_poly.type
_entity_poly.pdbx_seq_one_letter_code
_entity_poly.pdbx_strand_id
1 'polypeptide(L)' 'MARVANNQCSACHVTVTSSGLQILRKGNALVNCENCSRILVQA' A
#
# COMPACT_ATOMS: atom_id res chain seq x y z
N MET A 1 4.62 9.36 2.05
CA MET A 1 4.69 7.92 2.37
C MET A 1 3.60 7.57 3.37
N ALA A 2 3.06 6.35 3.33
CA ALA A 2 2.04 5.82 4.23
C ALA A 2 2.30 4.33 4.47
N ARG A 3 1.91 3.79 5.62
CA ARG A 3 2.07 2.36 5.91
C ARG A 3 0.86 1.57 5.44
N VAL A 4 1.05 0.29 5.19
CA VAL A 4 -0.05 -0.65 5.00
C VAL A 4 -0.29 -1.40 6.30
N ALA A 5 -1.48 -1.25 6.87
CA ALA A 5 -1.93 -1.96 8.07
C ALA A 5 -3.29 -2.59 7.79
N ASN A 6 -3.47 -3.88 8.12
CA ASN A 6 -4.71 -4.62 7.85
C ASN A 6 -5.20 -4.46 6.39
N ASN A 7 -4.27 -4.60 5.44
CA ASN A 7 -4.51 -4.42 4.00
C ASN A 7 -5.04 -3.03 3.60
N GLN A 8 -4.90 -2.01 4.44
CA GLN A 8 -5.36 -0.65 4.19
C GLN A 8 -4.22 0.37 4.26
N CYS A 9 -4.35 1.44 3.48
CA CYS A 9 -3.44 2.58 3.56
C CYS A 9 -3.68 3.34 4.86
N SER A 10 -2.66 3.50 5.70
CA SER A 10 -2.76 4.20 6.98
C SER A 10 -3.05 5.71 6.86
N ALA A 11 -3.00 6.27 5.65
CA ALA A 11 -3.22 7.69 5.41
C ALA A 11 -4.64 8.03 4.95
N CYS A 12 -5.25 7.16 4.13
CA CYS A 12 -6.59 7.38 3.59
C CYS A 12 -7.59 6.29 3.99
N HIS A 13 -7.14 5.26 4.71
CA HIS A 13 -7.93 4.16 5.26
C HIS A 13 -8.66 3.33 4.18
N VAL A 14 -8.27 3.50 2.91
CA VAL A 14 -8.79 2.71 1.80
C VAL A 14 -8.02 1.40 1.69
N THR A 15 -8.76 0.34 1.40
CA THR A 15 -8.22 -0.99 1.12
C THR A 15 -7.28 -0.94 -0.07
N VAL A 16 -6.08 -1.46 0.11
CA VAL A 16 -5.09 -1.62 -0.94
C VAL A 16 -5.51 -2.82 -1.79
N THR A 17 -5.45 -2.68 -3.11
CA THR A 17 -5.77 -3.76 -4.05
C THR A 17 -4.88 -4.98 -3.83
N SER A 18 -5.43 -6.18 -4.06
CA SER A 18 -4.72 -7.46 -3.89
C SER A 18 -3.41 -7.52 -4.68
N SER A 19 -3.39 -6.93 -5.88
CA SER A 19 -2.19 -6.79 -6.71
C SER A 19 -1.12 -5.92 -6.03
N GLY A 20 -1.51 -4.76 -5.51
CA GLY A 20 -0.61 -3.87 -4.76
C GLY A 20 -0.04 -4.54 -3.51
N LEU A 21 -0.86 -5.28 -2.76
CA LEU A 21 -0.41 -6.06 -1.61
C LEU A 21 0.59 -7.16 -1.99
N GLN A 22 0.38 -7.82 -3.14
CA GLN A 22 1.28 -8.86 -3.61
C GLN A 22 2.65 -8.28 -4.01
N ILE A 23 2.67 -7.10 -4.63
CA ILE A 23 3.90 -6.38 -4.97
C ILE A 23 4.63 -5.93 -3.68
N LEU A 24 3.89 -5.35 -2.73
CA LEU A 24 4.41 -4.98 -1.41
C LEU A 24 5.04 -6.16 -0.68
N ARG A 25 4.41 -7.34 -0.70
CA ARG A 25 4.95 -8.56 -0.09
C ARG A 25 6.20 -9.09 -0.79
N LYS A 26 6.31 -8.93 -2.10
CA LYS A 26 7.49 -9.35 -2.87
C LYS A 26 8.66 -8.38 -2.71
N GLY A 27 8.42 -7.13 -2.28
CA GLY A 27 9.47 -6.11 -2.14
C GLY A 27 10.11 -5.68 -3.47
N ASN A 28 9.52 -6.07 -4.60
CA ASN A 28 10.13 -5.92 -5.93
C ASN A 28 9.81 -4.58 -6.60
N ALA A 29 8.87 -3.81 -6.04
CA ALA A 29 8.53 -2.47 -6.55
C ALA A 29 7.87 -1.60 -5.46
N LEU A 30 7.99 -0.29 -5.65
CA LEU A 30 7.25 0.71 -4.86
C LEU A 30 5.79 0.67 -5.28
N VAL A 31 4.89 0.58 -4.31
CA VAL A 31 3.45 0.60 -4.55
C VAL A 31 2.91 1.93 -4.10
N ASN A 32 2.13 2.59 -4.95
CA ASN A 32 1.42 3.81 -4.59
C ASN A 32 -0.03 3.47 -4.24
N CYS A 33 -0.58 4.14 -3.23
CA CYS A 33 -2.00 4.07 -2.97
C CYS A 33 -2.76 4.72 -4.13
N GLU A 34 -3.68 3.99 -4.74
CA GLU A 34 -4.47 4.48 -5.88
C GLU A 34 -5.40 5.63 -5.49
N ASN A 35 -5.79 5.72 -4.20
CA ASN A 35 -6.70 6.74 -3.70
C ASN A 35 -6.00 8.07 -3.33
N CYS A 36 -4.82 8.02 -2.73
CA CYS A 36 -4.13 9.22 -2.22
C CYS A 36 -2.71 9.42 -2.79
N SER A 37 -2.34 8.61 -3.78
CA SER A 37 -1.06 8.61 -4.51
C SER A 37 0.19 8.44 -3.65
N ARG A 38 0.04 8.19 -2.34
CA ARG A 38 1.16 8.03 -1.42
C ARG A 38 1.85 6.69 -1.59
N ILE A 39 3.18 6.72 -1.58
CA ILE A 39 4.01 5.50 -1.53
C ILE A 39 3.65 4.72 -0.27
N LEU A 40 3.25 3.47 -0.48
CA LEU A 40 2.93 2.48 0.52
C LEU A 40 4.20 1.74 0.89
N VAL A 41 4.41 1.56 2.20
CA VAL A 41 5.49 0.75 2.75
C VAL A 41 4.90 -0.30 3.68
N GLN A 42 5.53 -1.48 3.73
CA GLN A 42 5.18 -2.51 4.68
C GLN A 42 5.53 -2.02 6.10
N ALA A 43 4.62 -2.21 7.06
CA ALA A 43 4.84 -1.82 8.45
C ALA A 43 5.83 -2.75 9.14
#